data_AF-A0A1J9UT67-F1
#
_entry.id   AF-A0A1J9UT67-F1
#
_cell.length_a   1.000
_cell.length_b   1.000
_cell.length_c   1.000
_cell.angle_alpha   90.00
_cell.angle_beta   90.00
_cell.angle_gamma   90.00
#
_symmetry.space_group_name_H-M   'P 1'
#
loop_
_entity.id
_entity.type
_entity.pdbx_description
1 polymer ?
#
loop_
_entity_poly.entity_id
_entity_poly.type
_entity_poly.pdbx_seq_one_letter_code
_entity_poly.pdbx_strand_id
1 'polypeptide(L)' 'MMHKAVEKDVDHHLEKALEHFEQALDLSVKAASENKAMQKEIATKMGSFTGEIFHSVREKGKENRMNIMKWFTLPRF' A
#
# COMPACT_ATOMS: atom_id res chain seq x y z
N MET A 1 -26.38 10.24 -9.42
CA MET A 1 -25.65 11.14 -8.49
C MET A 1 -24.86 10.41 -7.40
N MET A 2 -25.14 9.14 -7.05
CA MET A 2 -24.38 8.39 -6.03
C MET A 2 -22.94 8.00 -6.44
N HIS A 3 -22.67 7.73 -7.72
CA HIS A 3 -21.36 7.28 -8.18
C HIS A 3 -20.23 8.28 -7.90
N LYS A 4 -20.49 9.58 -8.04
CA LYS A 4 -19.51 10.65 -7.83
C LYS A 4 -19.13 10.87 -6.37
N ALA A 5 -19.93 10.38 -5.41
CA ALA A 5 -19.64 10.50 -3.98
C ALA A 5 -18.72 9.37 -3.52
N VAL A 6 -19.02 8.13 -3.93
CA VAL A 6 -18.21 6.94 -3.59
C VAL A 6 -16.82 7.00 -4.24
N GLU A 7 -16.72 7.49 -5.48
CA GLU A 7 -15.44 7.68 -6.18
C GLU A 7 -14.53 8.66 -5.43
N LYS A 8 -15.09 9.79 -4.97
CA LYS A 8 -14.36 10.77 -4.15
C LYS A 8 -13.86 10.19 -2.83
N ASP A 9 -14.61 9.28 -2.21
CA ASP A 9 -14.20 8.63 -0.97
C ASP A 9 -13.03 7.65 -1.22
N VAL A 10 -13.06 6.91 -2.33
CA VAL A 10 -11.97 5.98 -2.69
C VAL A 10 -10.69 6.74 -3.03
N ASP A 11 -10.76 7.76 -3.89
CA ASP A 11 -9.60 8.57 -4.26
C ASP A 11 -8.96 9.22 -3.04
N HIS A 12 -9.77 9.83 -2.16
CA HIS A 12 -9.30 10.44 -0.91
C HIS A 12 -8.53 9.45 -0.03
N HIS A 13 -9.04 8.22 0.13
CA HIS A 13 -8.38 7.22 0.95
C HIS A 13 -7.11 6.66 0.30
N LEU A 14 -7.08 6.53 -1.03
CA LEU A 14 -5.89 6.11 -1.76
C LEU A 14 -4.78 7.17 -1.69
N GLU A 15 -5.12 8.46 -1.85
CA GLU A 15 -4.19 9.57 -1.66
C GLU A 15 -3.63 9.58 -0.24
N LYS A 16 -4.49 9.44 0.78
CA LYS A 16 -4.04 9.35 2.18
C LYS A 16 -3.13 8.17 2.46
N ALA A 17 -3.43 7.00 1.90
CA ALA A 17 -2.57 5.83 2.05
C ALA A 17 -1.19 6.07 1.42
N LEU A 18 -1.15 6.72 0.25
CA LEU A 18 0.09 7.07 -0.42
C LEU A 18 0.91 8.09 0.38
N GLU A 19 0.29 9.17 0.88
CA GLU A 19 0.94 10.18 1.73
C GLU A 19 1.64 9.53 2.94
N HIS A 20 0.96 8.61 3.63
CA HIS A 20 1.54 7.92 4.78
C HIS A 20 2.65 6.94 4.37
N PHE A 21 2.53 6.29 3.22
CA PHE A 21 3.56 5.40 2.71
C PHE A 21 4.83 6.17 2.32
N GLU A 22 4.70 7.33 1.67
CA GLU A 22 5.81 8.22 1.34
C GLU A 22 6.55 8.69 2.61
N GLN A 23 5.82 9.10 3.65
CA GLN A 23 6.42 9.46 4.94
C GLN A 23 7.19 8.28 5.57
N ALA A 24 6.64 7.07 5.47
CA ALA A 24 7.31 5.87 5.96
C ALA A 24 8.59 5.56 5.17
N LEU A 25 8.61 5.81 3.86
CA LEU A 25 9.79 5.66 3.01
C LEU A 25 10.88 6.67 3.38
N ASP A 26 10.54 7.94 3.58
CA ASP A 26 11.51 8.97 3.96
C ASP A 26 12.20 8.63 5.30
N LEU A 27 11.41 8.23 6.29
CA LEU A 27 11.92 7.79 7.59
C LEU A 27 12.79 6.53 7.46
N SER A 28 12.38 5.60 6.60
CA SER A 28 13.12 4.37 6.32
C SER A 28 14.48 4.64 5.70
N VAL A 29 14.54 5.53 4.70
CA VAL A 29 15.79 5.92 4.04
C VAL A 29 16.72 6.60 5.03
N LYS A 30 16.21 7.54 5.83
CA LYS A 30 16.99 8.21 6.87
C LYS A 30 17.60 7.20 7.85
N ALA A 31 16.79 6.32 8.41
CA ALA A 31 17.24 5.32 9.38
C ALA A 31 18.26 4.33 8.77
N ALA A 32 18.06 3.90 7.53
CA ALA A 32 18.97 3.00 6.83
C ALA A 32 20.31 3.67 6.47
N SER A 33 20.30 4.98 6.17
CA SER A 33 21.51 5.75 5.87
C SER A 33 22.43 5.91 7.08
N GLU A 34 21.85 5.99 8.28
CA GLU A 34 22.57 6.15 9.54
C GLU A 34 23.01 4.79 10.12
N ASN A 35 22.31 3.70 9.79
CA ASN A 35 22.60 2.37 10.33
C ASN A 35 22.24 1.21 9.37
N LYS A 36 23.26 0.50 8.88
CA LYS A 36 23.09 -0.67 7.99
C LYS A 36 22.31 -1.83 8.62
N ALA A 37 22.35 -2.02 9.94
CA ALA A 37 21.54 -3.04 10.60
C ALA A 37 20.05 -2.71 10.51
N MET A 38 19.70 -1.42 10.53
CA MET A 38 18.31 -0.95 10.38
C MET A 38 17.79 -1.18 8.97
N GLN A 39 18.65 -1.10 7.95
CA GLN A 39 18.25 -1.41 6.57
C GLN A 39 17.62 -2.81 6.47
N LYS A 40 18.21 -3.83 7.10
CA LYS A 40 17.67 -5.20 7.07
C LYS A 40 16.32 -5.30 7.77
N GLU A 41 16.18 -4.66 8.93
CA GLU A 41 14.92 -4.66 9.67
C GLU A 41 13.80 -3.95 8.91
N ILE A 42 14.11 -2.79 8.33
CA ILE A 42 13.20 -2.02 7.49
C ILE A 42 12.77 -2.83 6.26
N ALA A 43 13.71 -3.50 5.59
CA ALA A 43 13.39 -4.37 4.46
C ALA A 43 12.40 -5.49 4.85
N THR A 44 12.60 -6.12 6.02
CA THR A 44 11.65 -7.11 6.55
C THR A 44 10.28 -6.48 6.81
N LYS A 45 10.21 -5.30 7.44
CA LYS A 45 8.95 -4.59 7.71
C LYS A 45 8.19 -4.25 6.42
N MET A 46 8.90 -3.73 5.41
CA MET A 46 8.31 -3.43 4.10
C MET A 46 7.78 -4.69 3.39
N GLY A 47 8.51 -5.81 3.50
CA GLY A 47 8.06 -7.10 2.99
C GLY A 47 6.78 -7.58 3.65
N SER A 48 6.70 -7.53 4.99
CA SER A 48 5.49 -7.89 5.74
C SER A 48 4.29 -7.01 5.37
N PHE A 49 4.50 -5.69 5.32
CA PHE A 49 3.46 -4.73 4.91
C PHE A 49 2.92 -5.01 3.50
N THR A 50 3.81 -5.31 2.55
CA THR A 50 3.41 -5.70 1.18
C THR A 50 2.55 -6.96 1.21
N GLY A 51 2.94 -7.96 2.01
CA GLY A 51 2.15 -9.18 2.19
C GLY A 51 0.76 -8.90 2.77
N GLU A 52 0.66 -8.03 3.77
CA GLU A 52 -0.61 -7.61 4.39
C GLU A 52 -1.54 -6.92 3.38
N ILE A 53 -1.02 -5.98 2.55
CA ILE A 53 -1.81 -5.32 1.50
C ILE A 53 -2.44 -6.37 0.57
N PHE A 54 -1.64 -7.27 0.00
CA PHE A 54 -2.16 -8.25 -0.95
C PHE A 54 -3.06 -9.30 -0.29
N HIS A 55 -2.83 -9.60 0.99
CA HIS A 55 -3.76 -10.41 1.78
C HIS A 55 -5.13 -9.73 1.90
N SER A 56 -5.18 -8.46 2.30
CA SER A 56 -6.42 -7.69 2.41
C SER A 56 -7.17 -7.59 1.08
N VAL A 57 -6.46 -7.34 -0.02
CA VAL A 57 -7.04 -7.33 -1.37
C VAL A 57 -7.67 -8.68 -1.71
N ARG A 58 -6.98 -9.78 -1.41
CA ARG A 58 -7.47 -11.13 -1.67
C ARG A 58 -8.72 -11.45 -0.83
N GLU A 59 -8.70 -11.17 0.46
CA GLU A 59 -9.85 -11.44 1.34
C GLU A 59 -11.06 -10.61 0.94
N LYS A 60 -10.88 -9.33 0.63
CA LYS A 60 -11.98 -8.49 0.13
C LYS A 60 -12.56 -9.01 -1.19
N GLY A 61 -11.70 -9.53 -2.08
CA GLY A 61 -12.13 -10.17 -3.32
C GLY A 61 -12.95 -11.44 -3.07
N LYS A 62 -12.52 -12.29 -2.14
CA LYS A 62 -13.26 -13.51 -1.75
C LYS A 62 -14.64 -13.17 -1.17
N GLU A 63 -14.70 -12.25 -0.21
CA GLU A 63 -15.94 -11.81 0.46
C GLU A 63 -17.00 -11.36 -0.55
N ASN A 64 -16.56 -10.66 -1.60
CA ASN A 64 -17.45 -10.07 -2.61
C ASN A 64 -17.57 -10.89 -3.89
N ARG A 65 -16.93 -12.08 -3.97
CA ARG A 65 -16.84 -12.90 -5.19
C ARG A 65 -16.32 -12.13 -6.41
N MET A 66 -15.38 -11.21 -6.20
CA MET A 66 -14.74 -10.38 -7.22
C MET A 66 -13.24 -10.65 -7.31
N ASN A 67 -12.69 -10.63 -8.52
CA ASN A 67 -11.24 -10.69 -8.71
C ASN A 67 -10.60 -9.29 -8.61
N ILE A 68 -10.56 -8.74 -7.39
CA ILE A 68 -10.01 -7.40 -7.09
C ILE A 68 -8.50 -7.34 -7.41
N MET A 69 -7.77 -8.46 -7.32
CA MET A 69 -6.34 -8.53 -7.68
C MET A 69 -6.06 -8.03 -9.11
N LYS A 70 -7.01 -8.17 -10.04
CA LYS A 70 -6.86 -7.67 -11.43
C LYS A 70 -6.85 -6.15 -11.54
N TRP A 71 -7.23 -5.41 -10.50
CA TRP A 71 -7.23 -3.94 -10.49
C TRP A 71 -5.82 -3.38 -10.18
N PHE A 72 -4.95 -4.20 -9.60
CA PHE A 72 -3.56 -3.84 -9.31
C PHE A 72 -2.70 -4.15 -10.53
N THR A 73 -2.77 -3.29 -11.55
CA THR A 73 -1.85 -3.35 -12.69
C THR A 73 -0.61 -2.53 -12.37
N LEU A 74 0.56 -3.15 -12.43
CA LEU A 74 1.83 -2.42 -12.35
C LEU A 74 2.01 -1.59 -13.63
N PRO A 75 2.07 -0.26 -13.55
CA PRO A 75 2.44 0.56 -14.69
C PRO A 75 3.87 0.20 -15.11
N ARG A 76 4.15 0.27 -16.41
CA ARG A 76 5.53 0.24 -16.88
C ARG A 76 6.11 1.63 -16.67
N PHE A 77 7.07 1.73 -15.76
CA PHE A 77 7.87 2.94 -15.52
C PHE A 77 9.27 2.74 -16.09
#